data_AF-A0A0T5VP20-F1
#
_entry.id   AF-A0A0T5VP20-F1
#
_cell.length_a   1.000
_cell.length_b   1.000
_cell.length_c   1.000
_cell.angle_alpha   90.00
_cell.angle_beta   90.00
_cell.angle_gamma   90.00
#
_symmetry.space_group_name_H-M   'P 1'
#
loop_
_entity.id
_entity.type
_entity.pdbx_description
1 polymer ?
#
loop_
_entity_poly.entity_id
_entity_poly.type
_entity_poly.pdbx_seq_one_letter_code
_entity_poly.pdbx_strand_id
1 'polypeptide(L)'
;MIKNPIQYKFKFSISICLLFASTFVQAQQIYSTNKYPITDFRQPLDISPPALAGSFGEIRGNHFHSGIDFRTNQREGYPVYAVADGYISRLRVQNSGFGQALYINHPNGFTTVYGHLQRFAPKIASIVKNLEYEKKSFEIDEFPDATLIPVHKGEIIAWSGNRGSSGGPHLHFEIRDTKTEETINPQFFGIIIPDNIPPVIHGLYVYRLNGKTFNENTPKQVIGISGANGNYKTTAPISLTGEVGFGIMVTDRHNGLSGTNGVYSIQLEVDGKKIYTSALERFAFEDSKAINSHIDYPTYLNTKRSIQKSFVDPGNPLKIYSGLVNSGRINFNDGASHQLRYIITDSKGNLSVLPFTVNAGSAPFAAPVIPAGIIYPYNKVNEFNTDDIKVVFPLRTLYSDLNFTYKKLPKPTGNAWSAVHQIHNKYTPLHIGFDISIKADNLPENLRSKALIVNSNGTSQGGFFENGYVKATPKNFGSFYIATDTLAPRIVPVNIAEGKNMAGLSKIFFRISDNLSGIKSFNGYIDGKWALMEFDTKTATLWHSFDERTASGKHTLELVVADMKENTRKYTVTFFR
;
A
#
# COMPACT_ATOMS: atom_id res chain seq x y z
N MET A 1 -64.34 14.36 -75.98
CA MET A 1 -63.03 15.05 -75.93
C MET A 1 -62.56 15.05 -74.48
N ILE A 2 -61.32 14.58 -74.24
CA ILE A 2 -60.51 14.80 -73.02
C ILE A 2 -61.04 14.04 -71.76
N LYS A 3 -60.72 12.75 -71.60
CA LYS A 3 -59.66 12.16 -70.72
C LYS A 3 -59.61 12.81 -69.31
N ASN A 4 -60.32 12.25 -68.31
CA ASN A 4 -59.91 11.17 -67.37
C ASN A 4 -58.91 11.60 -66.26
N PRO A 5 -58.89 10.96 -65.06
CA PRO A 5 -59.98 10.35 -64.30
C PRO A 5 -59.92 10.57 -62.75
N ILE A 6 -61.11 10.45 -62.14
CA ILE A 6 -61.52 9.82 -60.87
C ILE A 6 -60.49 9.60 -59.74
N GLN A 7 -60.82 10.20 -58.59
CA GLN A 7 -60.26 10.03 -57.25
C GLN A 7 -60.40 8.60 -56.70
N TYR A 8 -59.37 8.10 -56.04
CA TYR A 8 -59.48 7.06 -55.00
C TYR A 8 -58.78 7.51 -53.72
N LYS A 9 -59.54 7.52 -52.62
CA LYS A 9 -59.09 7.76 -51.25
C LYS A 9 -58.22 6.59 -50.78
N PHE A 10 -57.02 6.87 -50.26
CA PHE A 10 -56.25 5.90 -49.47
C PHE A 10 -55.94 6.45 -48.08
N LYS A 11 -56.08 5.56 -47.11
CA LYS A 11 -56.02 5.78 -45.66
C LYS A 11 -54.62 6.22 -45.20
N PHE A 12 -54.58 7.18 -44.27
CA PHE A 12 -53.40 7.53 -43.49
C PHE A 12 -53.03 6.35 -42.56
N SER A 13 -51.83 5.79 -42.72
CA SER A 13 -51.16 5.00 -41.70
C SER A 13 -50.00 5.83 -41.15
N ILE A 14 -50.07 6.16 -39.87
CA ILE A 14 -49.02 6.83 -39.12
C ILE A 14 -47.92 5.80 -38.84
N SER A 15 -46.76 5.95 -39.47
CA SER A 15 -45.53 5.25 -39.08
C SER A 15 -44.85 6.06 -37.97
N ILE A 16 -44.89 5.53 -36.76
CA ILE A 16 -44.06 5.99 -35.63
C ILE A 16 -42.64 5.49 -35.86
N CYS A 17 -41.73 6.38 -36.26
CA CYS A 17 -40.28 6.14 -36.20
C CYS A 17 -39.81 6.36 -34.76
N LEU A 18 -39.59 5.26 -34.02
CA LEU A 18 -38.82 5.27 -32.77
C LEU A 18 -37.34 5.53 -33.10
N LEU A 19 -36.88 6.75 -32.82
CA LEU A 19 -35.46 7.09 -32.76
C LEU A 19 -34.83 6.34 -31.56
N PHE A 20 -34.05 5.31 -31.85
CA PHE A 20 -33.12 4.74 -30.88
C PHE A 20 -32.06 5.80 -30.55
N ALA A 21 -32.14 6.37 -29.35
CA ALA A 21 -31.04 7.13 -28.78
C ALA A 21 -29.88 6.18 -28.51
N SER A 22 -28.81 6.29 -29.29
CA SER A 22 -27.54 5.62 -29.04
C SER A 22 -26.98 6.10 -27.71
N THR A 23 -26.99 5.23 -26.70
CA THR A 23 -26.19 5.38 -25.49
C THR A 23 -24.72 5.36 -25.91
N PHE A 24 -24.04 6.50 -25.88
CA PHE A 24 -22.59 6.53 -25.90
C PHE A 24 -22.08 5.89 -24.61
N VAL A 25 -21.68 4.62 -24.69
CA VAL A 25 -20.77 4.03 -23.70
C VAL A 25 -19.45 4.78 -23.89
N GLN A 26 -19.18 5.81 -23.08
CA GLN A 26 -17.84 6.40 -23.05
C GLN A 26 -16.88 5.30 -22.57
N ALA A 27 -16.02 4.81 -23.47
CA ALA A 27 -14.93 3.95 -23.11
C ALA A 27 -14.04 4.68 -22.08
N GLN A 28 -13.72 4.01 -20.98
CA GLN A 28 -12.88 4.56 -19.91
C GLN A 28 -11.54 5.04 -20.50
N GLN A 29 -11.15 6.27 -20.19
CA GLN A 29 -9.95 6.89 -20.76
C GLN A 29 -8.68 6.20 -20.24
N ILE A 30 -7.93 5.57 -21.15
CA ILE A 30 -6.59 5.01 -20.90
C ILE A 30 -5.56 6.01 -21.44
N TYR A 31 -4.67 6.46 -20.57
CA TYR A 31 -3.59 7.40 -20.83
C TYR A 31 -2.30 6.70 -21.31
N SER A 32 -2.21 5.38 -21.16
CA SER A 32 -1.14 4.55 -21.71
C SER A 32 -1.49 3.92 -23.06
N THR A 33 -0.55 3.17 -23.64
CA THR A 33 -0.80 2.33 -24.84
C THR A 33 -1.33 0.93 -24.48
N ASN A 34 -1.58 0.67 -23.20
CA ASN A 34 -2.07 -0.64 -22.75
C ASN A 34 -3.46 -0.92 -23.29
N LYS A 35 -3.74 -2.21 -23.53
CA LYS A 35 -5.06 -2.70 -23.90
C LYS A 35 -5.47 -3.74 -22.88
N TYR A 36 -6.60 -3.51 -22.21
CA TYR A 36 -7.18 -4.48 -21.30
C TYR A 36 -8.31 -5.20 -22.02
N PRO A 37 -8.32 -6.54 -22.04
CA PRO A 37 -9.42 -7.28 -22.63
C PRO A 37 -10.70 -6.98 -21.85
N ILE A 38 -11.81 -6.76 -22.56
CA ILE A 38 -13.13 -6.82 -21.94
C ILE A 38 -13.36 -8.30 -21.59
N THR A 39 -12.93 -8.68 -20.40
CA THR A 39 -13.10 -10.03 -19.87
C THR A 39 -14.46 -10.13 -19.19
N ASP A 40 -15.13 -11.26 -19.40
CA ASP A 40 -16.31 -11.61 -18.62
C ASP A 40 -15.88 -12.15 -17.23
N PHE A 41 -15.22 -11.31 -16.43
CA PHE A 41 -14.96 -11.63 -15.03
C PHE A 41 -16.22 -11.37 -14.23
N ARG A 42 -16.66 -12.36 -13.42
CA ARG A 42 -17.75 -12.12 -12.46
C ARG A 42 -17.23 -11.30 -11.28
N GLN A 43 -18.15 -10.70 -10.52
CA GLN A 43 -17.84 -10.17 -9.20
C GLN A 43 -17.33 -11.30 -8.28
N PRO A 44 -16.32 -11.05 -7.43
CA PRO A 44 -15.76 -12.07 -6.54
C PRO A 44 -16.65 -12.36 -5.31
N LEU A 45 -17.69 -11.55 -5.08
CA LEU A 45 -18.70 -11.70 -4.03
C LEU A 45 -20.11 -11.52 -4.60
N ASP A 46 -21.08 -12.22 -4.02
CA ASP A 46 -22.51 -12.03 -4.31
C ASP A 46 -23.15 -10.99 -3.38
N ILE A 47 -22.61 -9.77 -3.39
CA ILE A 47 -23.18 -8.62 -2.67
C ILE A 47 -23.60 -7.58 -3.71
N SER A 48 -24.89 -7.22 -3.70
CA SER A 48 -25.47 -6.26 -4.64
C SER A 48 -26.25 -5.16 -3.93
N PRO A 49 -26.00 -3.87 -4.24
CA PRO A 49 -24.89 -3.38 -5.07
C PRO A 49 -23.54 -3.59 -4.36
N PRO A 50 -22.43 -3.82 -5.11
CA PRO A 50 -21.11 -3.88 -4.50
C PRO A 50 -20.69 -2.49 -4.00
N ALA A 51 -19.99 -2.45 -2.86
CA ALA A 51 -19.45 -1.23 -2.28
C ALA A 51 -18.01 -1.44 -1.83
N LEU A 52 -17.19 -0.41 -1.93
CA LEU A 52 -15.77 -0.48 -1.55
C LEU A 52 -15.48 0.14 -0.18
N ALA A 53 -14.55 -0.48 0.54
CA ALA A 53 -13.89 0.07 1.71
C ALA A 53 -12.59 0.82 1.35
N GLY A 54 -12.00 0.51 0.19
CA GLY A 54 -10.82 1.13 -0.37
C GLY A 54 -10.74 0.86 -1.87
N SER A 55 -10.27 1.84 -2.64
CA SER A 55 -10.19 1.77 -4.11
C SER A 55 -8.77 1.46 -4.57
N PHE A 56 -8.62 1.03 -5.83
CA PHE A 56 -7.31 0.89 -6.46
C PHE A 56 -6.59 2.23 -6.50
N GLY A 57 -5.30 2.22 -6.21
CA GLY A 57 -4.47 3.42 -6.27
C GLY A 57 -4.68 4.41 -5.13
N GLU A 58 -5.50 4.09 -4.12
CA GLU A 58 -5.60 4.93 -2.93
C GLU A 58 -4.22 5.13 -2.29
N ILE A 59 -3.87 6.38 -1.95
CA ILE A 59 -2.61 6.70 -1.28
C ILE A 59 -2.70 6.27 0.18
N ARG A 60 -2.03 5.17 0.52
CA ARG A 60 -1.86 4.72 1.91
C ARG A 60 -0.57 5.33 2.48
N GLY A 61 -0.23 5.03 3.73
CA GLY A 61 0.86 5.74 4.40
C GLY A 61 2.27 5.55 3.83
N ASN A 62 2.51 4.51 3.02
CA ASN A 62 3.81 4.20 2.42
C ASN A 62 3.73 3.39 1.12
N HIS A 63 2.54 3.23 0.52
CA HIS A 63 2.31 2.51 -0.74
C HIS A 63 0.98 2.93 -1.35
N PHE A 64 0.79 2.67 -2.64
CA PHE A 64 -0.54 2.63 -3.25
C PHE A 64 -1.30 1.38 -2.83
N HIS A 65 -2.61 1.49 -2.64
CA HIS A 65 -3.47 0.33 -2.50
C HIS A 65 -3.54 -0.45 -3.84
N SER A 66 -3.07 -1.71 -3.83
CA SER A 66 -2.83 -2.55 -5.02
C SER A 66 -4.06 -3.27 -5.57
N GLY A 67 -5.20 -3.11 -4.91
CA GLY A 67 -6.45 -3.75 -5.30
C GLY A 67 -7.66 -2.90 -4.96
N ILE A 68 -8.80 -3.55 -4.89
CA ILE A 68 -10.04 -2.98 -4.35
C ILE A 68 -10.47 -3.80 -3.13
N ASP A 69 -10.95 -3.10 -2.11
CA ASP A 69 -11.44 -3.75 -0.89
C ASP A 69 -12.96 -3.79 -0.94
N PHE A 70 -13.56 -4.95 -1.21
CA PHE A 70 -15.00 -5.12 -1.17
C PHE A 70 -15.50 -5.16 0.26
N ARG A 71 -16.51 -4.34 0.57
CA ARG A 71 -17.19 -4.38 1.86
C ARG A 71 -17.94 -5.69 2.03
N THR A 72 -17.87 -6.24 3.23
CA THR A 72 -18.61 -7.46 3.63
C THR A 72 -19.59 -7.16 4.76
N ASN A 73 -20.24 -5.99 4.72
CA ASN A 73 -21.23 -5.56 5.71
C ASN A 73 -20.77 -5.76 7.18
N GLN A 74 -19.48 -5.46 7.45
CA GLN A 74 -18.84 -5.60 8.77
C GLN A 74 -18.81 -7.05 9.32
N ARG A 75 -18.91 -8.06 8.46
CA ARG A 75 -18.89 -9.48 8.85
C ARG A 75 -17.89 -10.27 8.00
N GLU A 76 -17.31 -11.30 8.59
CA GLU A 76 -16.53 -12.31 7.87
C GLU A 76 -17.45 -13.43 7.36
N GLY A 77 -16.94 -14.29 6.50
CA GLY A 77 -17.61 -15.54 6.12
C GLY A 77 -18.49 -15.46 4.89
N TYR A 78 -18.35 -14.45 4.03
CA TYR A 78 -19.05 -14.44 2.74
C TYR A 78 -18.33 -15.38 1.76
N PRO A 79 -19.05 -16.20 0.96
CA PRO A 79 -18.44 -16.99 -0.10
C PRO A 79 -17.65 -16.09 -1.07
N VAL A 80 -16.41 -16.47 -1.34
CA VAL A 80 -15.53 -15.83 -2.31
C VAL A 80 -15.43 -16.75 -3.52
N TYR A 81 -15.66 -16.18 -4.70
CA TYR A 81 -15.76 -16.92 -5.94
C TYR A 81 -14.59 -16.64 -6.87
N ALA A 82 -14.15 -17.67 -7.60
CA ALA A 82 -13.24 -17.48 -8.73
C ALA A 82 -13.93 -16.63 -9.81
N VAL A 83 -13.30 -15.52 -10.20
CA VAL A 83 -13.89 -14.57 -11.16
C VAL A 83 -13.92 -15.10 -12.59
N ALA A 84 -13.07 -16.08 -12.90
CA ALA A 84 -12.94 -16.77 -14.18
C ALA A 84 -12.29 -18.15 -14.00
N ASP A 85 -12.33 -18.97 -15.05
CA ASP A 85 -11.61 -20.25 -15.12
C ASP A 85 -10.10 -20.05 -14.97
N GLY A 86 -9.43 -21.00 -14.33
CA GLY A 86 -7.98 -20.96 -14.15
C GLY A 86 -7.49 -22.06 -13.22
N TYR A 87 -6.37 -21.80 -12.57
CA TYR A 87 -5.82 -22.66 -11.54
C TYR A 87 -5.19 -21.84 -10.41
N ILE A 88 -5.19 -22.37 -9.19
CA ILE A 88 -4.50 -21.73 -8.07
C ILE A 88 -3.00 -21.79 -8.34
N SER A 89 -2.37 -20.64 -8.59
CA SER A 89 -0.94 -20.52 -8.91
C SER A 89 -0.08 -20.22 -7.69
N ARG A 90 -0.68 -19.73 -6.60
CA ARG A 90 0.01 -19.50 -5.33
C ARG A 90 -0.93 -19.64 -4.14
N LEU A 91 -0.46 -20.35 -3.12
CA LEU A 91 -1.09 -20.50 -1.81
C LEU A 91 -0.24 -19.78 -0.78
N ARG A 92 -0.79 -18.75 -0.12
CA ARG A 92 -0.06 -17.97 0.88
C ARG A 92 -0.82 -17.96 2.21
N VAL A 93 -0.13 -18.35 3.27
CA VAL A 93 -0.55 -18.15 4.67
C VAL A 93 0.58 -17.43 5.38
N GLN A 94 0.27 -16.30 6.01
CA GLN A 94 1.26 -15.49 6.72
C GLN A 94 0.60 -14.68 7.85
N ASN A 95 1.41 -14.25 8.82
CA ASN A 95 0.93 -13.49 9.98
C ASN A 95 0.55 -12.02 9.67
N SER A 96 1.03 -11.48 8.56
CA SER A 96 0.89 -10.08 8.16
C SER A 96 0.47 -9.96 6.69
N GLY A 97 0.46 -8.75 6.11
CA GLY A 97 0.07 -8.54 4.72
C GLY A 97 -1.35 -9.09 4.45
N PHE A 98 -1.53 -9.89 3.41
CA PHE A 98 -2.84 -10.47 3.08
C PHE A 98 -3.34 -11.57 4.03
N GLY A 99 -2.55 -12.04 5.00
CA GLY A 99 -2.97 -13.16 5.84
C GLY A 99 -3.06 -14.46 5.05
N GLN A 100 -4.28 -14.98 4.89
CA GLN A 100 -4.57 -16.07 3.95
C GLN A 100 -4.94 -15.49 2.58
N ALA A 101 -4.24 -15.91 1.55
CA ALA A 101 -4.47 -15.45 0.18
C ALA A 101 -4.38 -16.57 -0.86
N LEU A 102 -5.19 -16.42 -1.91
CA LEU A 102 -5.16 -17.25 -3.11
C LEU A 102 -4.79 -16.39 -4.31
N TYR A 103 -3.96 -16.94 -5.20
CA TYR A 103 -3.67 -16.38 -6.50
C TYR A 103 -4.16 -17.36 -7.55
N ILE A 104 -4.93 -16.88 -8.53
CA ILE A 104 -5.43 -17.69 -9.64
C ILE A 104 -4.83 -17.15 -10.93
N ASN A 105 -4.07 -17.97 -11.65
CA ASN A 105 -3.65 -17.65 -13.01
C ASN A 105 -4.76 -18.04 -13.99
N HIS A 106 -5.06 -17.13 -14.90
CA HIS A 106 -6.09 -17.32 -15.92
C HIS A 106 -5.46 -17.50 -17.32
N PRO A 107 -6.13 -18.24 -18.23
CA PRO A 107 -5.64 -18.44 -19.61
C PRO A 107 -5.43 -17.14 -20.41
N ASN A 108 -6.06 -16.04 -20.00
CA ASN A 108 -5.93 -14.73 -20.64
C ASN A 108 -4.66 -13.96 -20.26
N GLY A 109 -3.78 -14.53 -19.44
CA GLY A 109 -2.50 -13.92 -19.05
C GLY A 109 -2.58 -12.94 -17.87
N PHE A 110 -3.68 -12.98 -17.11
CA PHE A 110 -3.84 -12.22 -15.88
C PHE A 110 -3.99 -13.14 -14.67
N THR A 111 -3.57 -12.62 -13.51
CA THR A 111 -3.67 -13.30 -12.22
C THR A 111 -4.64 -12.54 -11.34
N THR A 112 -5.60 -13.23 -10.70
CA THR A 112 -6.44 -12.63 -9.67
C THR A 112 -5.99 -13.03 -8.27
N VAL A 113 -6.02 -12.07 -7.34
CA VAL A 113 -5.58 -12.26 -5.95
C VAL A 113 -6.73 -12.02 -5.01
N TYR A 114 -6.90 -12.90 -4.04
CA TYR A 114 -7.97 -12.85 -3.03
C TYR A 114 -7.33 -12.86 -1.65
N GLY A 115 -7.29 -11.71 -0.99
CA GLY A 115 -6.61 -11.50 0.28
C GLY A 115 -7.55 -11.43 1.48
N HIS A 116 -6.96 -11.48 2.68
CA HIS A 116 -7.62 -11.39 3.99
C HIS A 116 -8.66 -12.48 4.25
N LEU A 117 -8.54 -13.63 3.57
CA LEU A 117 -9.50 -14.72 3.67
C LEU A 117 -9.59 -15.26 5.10
N GLN A 118 -10.80 -15.66 5.51
CA GLN A 118 -11.02 -16.28 6.82
C GLN A 118 -10.56 -17.74 6.82
N ARG A 119 -10.94 -18.46 5.75
CA ARG A 119 -10.64 -19.88 5.50
C ARG A 119 -10.76 -20.18 4.01
N PHE A 120 -10.02 -21.18 3.55
CA PHE A 120 -10.11 -21.71 2.18
C PHE A 120 -11.26 -22.71 2.02
N ALA A 121 -11.66 -22.97 0.77
CA ALA A 121 -12.53 -24.10 0.40
C ALA A 121 -11.96 -25.44 0.91
N PRO A 122 -12.79 -26.44 1.25
CA PRO A 122 -12.33 -27.67 1.92
C PRO A 122 -11.14 -28.36 1.23
N LYS A 123 -11.18 -28.50 -0.10
CA LYS A 123 -10.09 -29.08 -0.90
C LYS A 123 -8.76 -28.34 -0.68
N ILE A 124 -8.80 -27.00 -0.76
CA ILE A 124 -7.63 -26.15 -0.60
C ILE A 124 -7.14 -26.15 0.85
N ALA A 125 -8.07 -26.09 1.81
CA ALA A 125 -7.75 -26.10 3.24
C ALA A 125 -7.01 -27.38 3.66
N SER A 126 -7.42 -28.55 3.15
CA SER A 126 -6.72 -29.81 3.39
C SER A 126 -5.30 -29.81 2.82
N ILE A 127 -5.10 -29.28 1.61
CA ILE A 127 -3.77 -29.17 0.99
C ILE A 127 -2.87 -28.26 1.83
N VAL A 128 -3.35 -27.07 2.18
CA VAL A 128 -2.62 -26.10 3.01
C VAL A 128 -2.23 -26.71 4.35
N LYS A 129 -3.17 -27.36 5.04
CA LYS A 129 -2.90 -27.98 6.33
C LYS A 129 -1.83 -29.07 6.23
N ASN A 130 -1.86 -29.89 5.17
CA ASN A 130 -0.83 -30.92 4.97
C ASN A 130 0.56 -30.29 4.76
N LEU A 131 0.64 -29.21 3.97
CA LEU A 131 1.89 -28.46 3.76
C LEU A 131 2.42 -27.83 5.06
N GLU A 132 1.55 -27.25 5.88
CA GLU A 132 1.92 -26.68 7.18
C GLU A 132 2.53 -27.74 8.11
N TYR A 133 1.96 -28.94 8.15
CA TYR A 133 2.49 -30.06 8.95
C TYR A 133 3.77 -30.67 8.36
N GLU A 134 3.87 -30.78 7.04
CA GLU A 134 5.07 -31.25 6.35
C GLU A 134 6.26 -30.32 6.63
N LYS A 135 6.04 -29.01 6.49
CA LYS A 135 7.06 -27.96 6.71
C LYS A 135 7.25 -27.61 8.18
N LYS A 136 6.36 -28.06 9.06
CA LYS A 136 6.29 -27.67 10.49
C LYS A 136 6.29 -26.16 10.65
N SER A 137 5.46 -25.49 9.85
CA SER A 137 5.36 -24.03 9.77
C SER A 137 3.91 -23.60 9.66
N PHE A 138 3.55 -22.53 10.35
CA PHE A 138 2.28 -21.82 10.12
C PHE A 138 2.29 -21.03 8.82
N GLU A 139 3.42 -20.41 8.49
CA GLU A 139 3.53 -19.65 7.26
C GLU A 139 3.90 -20.57 6.10
N ILE A 140 3.16 -20.45 4.99
CA ILE A 140 3.42 -21.18 3.75
C ILE A 140 3.39 -20.23 2.56
N ASP A 141 4.16 -20.57 1.53
CA ASP A 141 4.25 -19.83 0.27
C ASP A 141 4.54 -20.77 -0.87
N GLU A 142 3.49 -21.43 -1.33
CA GLU A 142 3.62 -22.50 -2.32
C GLU A 142 3.15 -22.04 -3.69
N PHE A 143 3.84 -22.53 -4.71
CA PHE A 143 3.51 -22.34 -6.13
C PHE A 143 3.17 -23.70 -6.73
N PRO A 144 1.94 -24.21 -6.48
CA PRO A 144 1.55 -25.54 -6.95
C PRO A 144 1.52 -25.62 -8.48
N ASP A 145 1.68 -26.83 -9.01
CA ASP A 145 1.55 -27.11 -10.43
C ASP A 145 0.14 -26.75 -10.94
N ALA A 146 0.05 -26.30 -12.20
CA ALA A 146 -1.19 -25.84 -12.81
C ALA A 146 -2.31 -26.89 -12.84
N THR A 147 -1.96 -28.17 -12.78
CA THR A 147 -2.92 -29.28 -12.80
C THR A 147 -3.44 -29.66 -11.42
N LEU A 148 -2.84 -29.16 -10.32
CA LEU A 148 -3.16 -29.61 -8.97
C LEU A 148 -4.53 -29.09 -8.48
N ILE A 149 -4.79 -27.80 -8.72
CA ILE A 149 -5.99 -27.12 -8.21
C ILE A 149 -6.60 -26.27 -9.33
N PRO A 150 -7.22 -26.90 -10.35
CA PRO A 150 -8.04 -26.17 -11.30
C PRO A 150 -9.26 -25.58 -10.59
N VAL A 151 -9.72 -24.43 -11.07
CA VAL A 151 -10.91 -23.74 -10.59
C VAL A 151 -11.76 -23.26 -11.76
N HIS A 152 -13.08 -23.29 -11.59
CA HIS A 152 -14.02 -22.81 -12.59
C HIS A 152 -14.59 -21.44 -12.21
N LYS A 153 -14.90 -20.61 -13.22
CA LYS A 153 -15.66 -19.39 -13.04
C LYS A 153 -16.91 -19.72 -12.27
N GLY A 154 -17.10 -19.07 -11.13
CA GLY A 154 -18.27 -19.33 -10.31
C GLY A 154 -18.03 -20.20 -9.09
N GLU A 155 -16.90 -20.91 -9.02
CA GLU A 155 -16.59 -21.82 -7.92
C GLU A 155 -16.26 -21.07 -6.63
N ILE A 156 -16.75 -21.58 -5.49
CA ILE A 156 -16.38 -21.07 -4.17
C ILE A 156 -14.97 -21.57 -3.85
N ILE A 157 -14.04 -20.64 -3.73
CA ILE A 157 -12.62 -20.93 -3.45
C ILE A 157 -12.25 -20.64 -2.00
N ALA A 158 -13.01 -19.78 -1.32
CA ALA A 158 -12.73 -19.36 0.06
C ALA A 158 -13.94 -18.65 0.69
N TRP A 159 -13.75 -18.18 1.92
CA TRP A 159 -14.65 -17.23 2.58
C TRP A 159 -13.91 -15.97 3.00
N SER A 160 -14.56 -14.81 2.81
CA SER A 160 -14.01 -13.50 3.16
C SER A 160 -13.71 -13.42 4.66
N GLY A 161 -12.76 -12.57 5.04
CA GLY A 161 -12.29 -12.55 6.42
C GLY A 161 -11.70 -11.23 6.84
N ASN A 162 -10.84 -11.34 7.85
CA ASN A 162 -10.07 -10.23 8.39
C ASN A 162 -8.65 -10.70 8.78
N ARG A 163 -8.10 -11.73 8.12
CA ARG A 163 -6.76 -12.23 8.45
C ARG A 163 -5.66 -11.29 7.94
N GLY A 164 -4.48 -11.35 8.57
CA GLY A 164 -3.34 -10.49 8.22
C GLY A 164 -3.55 -9.02 8.59
N SER A 165 -2.84 -8.13 7.90
CA SER A 165 -2.82 -6.68 8.15
C SER A 165 -4.07 -5.98 7.58
N SER A 166 -5.21 -6.23 8.23
CA SER A 166 -6.51 -5.65 7.88
C SER A 166 -7.16 -4.96 9.10
N GLY A 167 -7.74 -3.78 8.87
CA GLY A 167 -8.44 -2.98 9.88
C GLY A 167 -9.89 -3.39 10.18
N GLY A 168 -10.49 -4.24 9.35
CA GLY A 168 -11.84 -4.76 9.54
C GLY A 168 -12.26 -5.73 8.44
N PRO A 169 -13.36 -6.48 8.60
CA PRO A 169 -13.79 -7.49 7.63
C PRO A 169 -14.03 -6.91 6.23
N HIS A 170 -13.36 -7.49 5.23
CA HIS A 170 -13.51 -7.17 3.80
C HIS A 170 -12.90 -8.29 2.94
N LEU A 171 -13.08 -8.21 1.61
CA LEU A 171 -12.27 -8.97 0.65
C LEU A 171 -11.34 -8.01 -0.08
N HIS A 172 -10.03 -8.20 0.05
CA HIS A 172 -9.08 -7.53 -0.81
C HIS A 172 -8.95 -8.30 -2.12
N PHE A 173 -9.12 -7.62 -3.25
CA PHE A 173 -9.13 -8.22 -4.57
C PHE A 173 -8.21 -7.46 -5.52
N GLU A 174 -7.32 -8.18 -6.20
CA GLU A 174 -6.42 -7.61 -7.21
C GLU A 174 -6.54 -8.33 -8.54
N ILE A 175 -6.18 -7.61 -9.61
CA ILE A 175 -5.85 -8.18 -10.90
C ILE A 175 -4.41 -7.76 -11.21
N ARG A 176 -3.60 -8.71 -11.66
CA ARG A 176 -2.19 -8.51 -12.02
C ARG A 176 -1.92 -9.02 -13.42
N ASP A 177 -0.96 -8.41 -14.08
CA ASP A 177 -0.30 -9.03 -15.23
C ASP A 177 0.47 -10.27 -14.76
N THR A 178 0.18 -11.46 -15.30
CA THR A 178 0.81 -12.71 -14.83
C THR A 178 2.32 -12.74 -15.06
N LYS A 179 2.83 -12.01 -16.05
CA LYS A 179 4.28 -12.01 -16.37
C LYS A 179 5.03 -11.01 -15.53
N THR A 180 4.47 -9.82 -15.34
CA THR A 180 5.18 -8.72 -14.67
C THR A 180 4.78 -8.54 -13.21
N GLU A 181 3.72 -9.19 -12.74
CA GLU A 181 3.10 -9.01 -11.41
C GLU A 181 2.66 -7.57 -11.12
N GLU A 182 2.64 -6.70 -12.14
CA GLU A 182 2.16 -5.33 -11.98
C GLU A 182 0.65 -5.37 -11.74
N THR A 183 0.24 -4.71 -10.67
CA THR A 183 -1.17 -4.61 -10.27
C THR A 183 -1.90 -3.66 -11.20
N ILE A 184 -3.14 -3.98 -11.54
CA ILE A 184 -3.95 -3.26 -12.53
C ILE A 184 -5.30 -2.94 -11.90
N ASN A 185 -5.84 -1.76 -12.18
CA ASN A 185 -7.15 -1.36 -11.71
C ASN A 185 -8.22 -2.38 -12.14
N PRO A 186 -8.87 -3.09 -11.20
CA PRO A 186 -9.80 -4.15 -11.55
C PRO A 186 -11.02 -3.70 -12.34
N GLN A 187 -11.37 -2.41 -12.28
CA GLN A 187 -12.52 -1.86 -13.02
C GLN A 187 -12.36 -1.93 -14.54
N PHE A 188 -11.14 -2.11 -15.06
CA PHE A 188 -10.90 -2.35 -16.49
C PHE A 188 -11.29 -3.75 -16.98
N PHE A 189 -11.59 -4.69 -16.07
CA PHE A 189 -11.83 -6.10 -16.38
C PHE A 189 -13.28 -6.53 -16.15
N GLY A 190 -14.23 -5.60 -16.15
CA GLY A 190 -15.65 -5.90 -15.93
C GLY A 190 -16.06 -5.93 -14.45
N ILE A 191 -15.16 -5.57 -13.53
CA ILE A 191 -15.52 -5.38 -12.12
C ILE A 191 -16.21 -4.03 -11.95
N ILE A 192 -17.54 -4.06 -11.95
CA ILE A 192 -18.37 -2.87 -11.95
C ILE A 192 -18.67 -2.42 -10.51
N ILE A 193 -18.24 -1.21 -10.17
CA ILE A 193 -18.66 -0.49 -8.96
C ILE A 193 -19.60 0.65 -9.39
N PRO A 194 -20.83 0.75 -8.85
CA PRO A 194 -21.72 1.87 -9.13
C PRO A 194 -21.10 3.19 -8.67
N ASP A 195 -20.99 4.15 -9.59
CA ASP A 195 -20.47 5.47 -9.30
C ASP A 195 -20.94 6.52 -10.32
N ASN A 196 -21.43 7.65 -9.80
CA ASN A 196 -21.83 8.85 -10.55
C ASN A 196 -21.37 10.15 -9.85
N ILE A 197 -20.43 10.04 -8.90
CA ILE A 197 -20.02 11.16 -8.05
C ILE A 197 -18.69 11.69 -8.59
N PRO A 198 -18.59 12.96 -9.01
CA PRO A 198 -17.34 13.52 -9.48
C PRO A 198 -16.32 13.69 -8.32
N PRO A 199 -15.01 13.55 -8.59
CA PRO A 199 -13.96 13.75 -7.59
C PRO A 199 -14.05 15.11 -6.88
N VAL A 200 -13.76 15.18 -5.59
CA VAL A 200 -13.84 16.42 -4.81
C VAL A 200 -12.47 17.06 -4.68
N ILE A 201 -12.34 18.30 -5.13
CA ILE A 201 -11.13 19.12 -4.95
C ILE A 201 -11.23 19.87 -3.62
N HIS A 202 -10.28 19.63 -2.74
CA HIS A 202 -10.23 20.23 -1.39
C HIS A 202 -9.21 21.36 -1.26
N GLY A 203 -8.20 21.42 -2.14
CA GLY A 203 -7.20 22.48 -2.08
C GLY A 203 -6.25 22.51 -3.25
N LEU A 204 -5.75 23.70 -3.56
CA LEU A 204 -4.73 23.98 -4.57
C LEU A 204 -3.52 24.61 -3.89
N TYR A 205 -2.33 24.13 -4.24
CA TYR A 205 -1.06 24.54 -3.63
C TYR A 205 -0.05 24.93 -4.70
N VAL A 206 0.74 25.95 -4.40
CA VAL A 206 1.88 26.39 -5.20
C VAL A 206 3.16 26.24 -4.37
N TYR A 207 4.19 25.65 -4.97
CA TYR A 207 5.51 25.45 -4.39
C TYR A 207 6.52 26.31 -5.15
N ARG A 208 7.21 27.22 -4.44
CA ARG A 208 8.28 28.04 -5.03
C ARG A 208 9.57 27.22 -5.06
N LEU A 209 9.82 26.55 -6.18
CA LEU A 209 10.93 25.60 -6.33
C LEU A 209 12.22 26.33 -6.70
N ASN A 210 12.16 27.24 -7.68
CA ASN A 210 13.28 28.09 -8.05
C ASN A 210 14.58 27.30 -8.28
N GLY A 211 14.50 26.19 -9.03
CA GLY A 211 15.62 25.31 -9.33
C GLY A 211 16.07 24.40 -8.18
N LYS A 212 15.42 24.47 -7.00
CA LYS A 212 15.74 23.60 -5.86
C LYS A 212 14.96 22.29 -5.89
N THR A 213 15.53 21.30 -5.21
CA THR A 213 14.83 20.10 -4.75
C THR A 213 13.73 20.48 -3.76
N PHE A 214 12.55 19.87 -3.93
CA PHE A 214 11.45 20.01 -2.98
C PHE A 214 11.80 19.36 -1.63
N ASN A 215 11.53 20.07 -0.53
CA ASN A 215 11.75 19.60 0.84
C ASN A 215 10.85 20.34 1.83
N GLU A 216 10.98 20.07 3.13
CA GLU A 216 10.17 20.63 4.20
C GLU A 216 10.26 22.17 4.33
N ASN A 217 11.32 22.78 3.78
CA ASN A 217 11.55 24.22 3.82
C ASN A 217 11.14 24.92 2.51
N THR A 218 10.59 24.18 1.55
CA THR A 218 10.12 24.77 0.29
C THR A 218 8.97 25.74 0.55
N PRO A 219 9.09 27.03 0.19
CA PRO A 219 8.02 27.98 0.38
C PRO A 219 6.78 27.53 -0.39
N LYS A 220 5.67 27.38 0.33
CA LYS A 220 4.39 26.94 -0.24
C LYS A 220 3.28 27.94 0.06
N GLN A 221 2.39 28.10 -0.90
CA GLN A 221 1.22 28.96 -0.80
C GLN A 221 -0.04 28.12 -1.03
N VAL A 222 -1.03 28.27 -0.15
CA VAL A 222 -2.37 27.71 -0.34
C VAL A 222 -3.20 28.69 -1.15
N ILE A 223 -3.89 28.21 -2.18
CA ILE A 223 -4.77 29.02 -3.01
C ILE A 223 -6.22 28.75 -2.61
N GLY A 224 -6.97 29.82 -2.35
CA GLY A 224 -8.40 29.73 -2.06
C GLY A 224 -9.16 29.21 -3.27
N ILE A 225 -9.98 28.19 -3.06
CA ILE A 225 -10.87 27.60 -4.07
C ILE A 225 -12.32 27.67 -3.60
N SER A 226 -13.24 27.71 -4.55
CA SER A 226 -14.69 27.60 -4.33
C SER A 226 -15.32 26.77 -5.44
N GLY A 227 -16.49 26.19 -5.19
CA GLY A 227 -17.20 25.35 -6.14
C GLY A 227 -17.50 23.96 -5.57
N ALA A 228 -18.25 23.18 -6.34
CA ALA A 228 -18.73 21.85 -5.99
C ALA A 228 -19.21 21.11 -7.25
N ASN A 229 -19.57 19.83 -7.11
CA ASN A 229 -20.21 19.03 -8.16
C ASN A 229 -19.44 19.11 -9.50
N GLY A 230 -18.13 18.90 -9.45
CA GLY A 230 -17.26 18.90 -10.63
C GLY A 230 -16.83 20.27 -11.15
N ASN A 231 -17.36 21.37 -10.60
CA ASN A 231 -17.11 22.71 -11.12
C ASN A 231 -16.49 23.61 -10.04
N TYR A 232 -15.21 23.92 -10.21
CA TYR A 232 -14.43 24.71 -9.24
C TYR A 232 -13.85 25.98 -9.88
N LYS A 233 -13.39 26.91 -9.05
CA LYS A 233 -12.62 28.10 -9.45
C LYS A 233 -11.75 28.59 -8.30
N THR A 234 -10.69 29.34 -8.60
CA THR A 234 -9.97 30.08 -7.57
C THR A 234 -10.77 31.30 -7.10
N THR A 235 -10.58 31.71 -5.85
CA THR A 235 -11.26 32.89 -5.28
C THR A 235 -10.65 34.21 -5.74
N ALA A 236 -9.41 34.19 -6.23
CA ALA A 236 -8.70 35.33 -6.80
C ALA A 236 -7.70 34.88 -7.88
N PRO A 237 -7.26 35.77 -8.78
CA PRO A 237 -6.09 35.53 -9.63
C PRO A 237 -4.82 35.29 -8.81
N ILE A 238 -3.89 34.50 -9.36
CA ILE A 238 -2.63 34.14 -8.69
C ILE A 238 -1.49 34.92 -9.34
N SER A 239 -0.65 35.59 -8.55
CA SER A 239 0.57 36.24 -9.06
C SER A 239 1.81 35.42 -8.71
N LEU A 240 2.50 34.91 -9.71
CA LEU A 240 3.68 34.04 -9.55
C LEU A 240 4.90 34.61 -10.27
N THR A 241 6.07 34.20 -9.82
CA THR A 241 7.38 34.55 -10.41
C THR A 241 8.36 33.44 -10.09
N GLY A 242 9.26 33.15 -11.03
CA GLY A 242 10.24 32.07 -10.94
C GLY A 242 9.68 30.70 -11.32
N GLU A 243 10.47 29.66 -11.02
CA GLU A 243 10.08 28.27 -11.22
C GLU A 243 9.19 27.80 -10.07
N VAL A 244 8.02 27.28 -10.40
CA VAL A 244 7.08 26.73 -9.43
C VAL A 244 6.65 25.31 -9.79
N GLY A 245 6.21 24.58 -8.78
CA GLY A 245 5.42 23.36 -8.93
C GLY A 245 4.03 23.57 -8.35
N PHE A 246 3.05 22.83 -8.84
CA PHE A 246 1.70 22.81 -8.26
C PHE A 246 1.43 21.51 -7.52
N GLY A 247 0.54 21.55 -6.55
CA GLY A 247 -0.04 20.35 -5.94
C GLY A 247 -1.52 20.52 -5.70
N ILE A 248 -2.24 19.40 -5.62
CA ILE A 248 -3.69 19.37 -5.46
C ILE A 248 -4.07 18.36 -4.38
N MET A 249 -5.00 18.74 -3.53
CA MET A 249 -5.60 17.85 -2.55
C MET A 249 -6.97 17.47 -3.07
N VAL A 250 -7.14 16.18 -3.36
CA VAL A 250 -8.32 15.66 -4.06
C VAL A 250 -8.64 14.26 -3.55
N THR A 251 -9.92 13.94 -3.51
CA THR A 251 -10.42 12.61 -3.17
C THR A 251 -11.55 12.22 -4.09
N ASP A 252 -11.76 10.93 -4.27
CA ASP A 252 -12.93 10.40 -4.96
C ASP A 252 -13.92 9.74 -3.98
N ARG A 253 -15.14 9.42 -4.44
CA ARG A 253 -16.14 8.62 -3.73
C ARG A 253 -17.01 7.85 -4.72
N HIS A 254 -17.32 6.60 -4.42
CA HIS A 254 -18.36 5.85 -5.14
C HIS A 254 -19.75 6.08 -4.52
N ASN A 255 -20.80 5.61 -5.19
CA ASN A 255 -22.15 5.61 -4.62
C ASN A 255 -22.26 4.77 -3.33
N GLY A 256 -23.28 5.08 -2.51
CA GLY A 256 -23.61 4.31 -1.31
C GLY A 256 -22.63 4.53 -0.16
N LEU A 257 -22.40 3.49 0.64
CA LEU A 257 -21.49 3.51 1.79
C LEU A 257 -20.02 3.42 1.35
N SER A 258 -19.58 4.32 0.46
CA SER A 258 -18.17 4.42 0.07
C SER A 258 -17.36 5.18 1.12
N GLY A 259 -16.13 4.72 1.36
CA GLY A 259 -15.13 5.56 2.01
C GLY A 259 -14.63 6.68 1.08
N THR A 260 -13.60 7.39 1.53
CA THR A 260 -12.78 8.24 0.67
C THR A 260 -11.93 7.35 -0.25
N ASN A 261 -12.00 7.56 -1.55
CA ASN A 261 -11.27 6.79 -2.56
C ASN A 261 -10.11 7.58 -3.14
N GLY A 262 -9.13 6.87 -3.71
CA GLY A 262 -8.12 7.45 -4.59
C GLY A 262 -8.75 7.91 -5.90
N VAL A 263 -8.27 9.04 -6.44
CA VAL A 263 -8.68 9.49 -7.78
C VAL A 263 -7.97 8.68 -8.86
N TYR A 264 -8.62 8.48 -10.00
CA TYR A 264 -8.03 7.74 -11.11
C TYR A 264 -6.99 8.58 -11.86
N SER A 265 -7.32 9.81 -12.26
CA SER A 265 -6.38 10.66 -12.99
C SER A 265 -6.38 12.12 -12.52
N ILE A 266 -5.20 12.75 -12.58
CA ILE A 266 -4.98 14.17 -12.35
C ILE A 266 -4.18 14.72 -13.54
N GLN A 267 -4.78 15.64 -14.28
CA GLN A 267 -4.16 16.33 -15.41
C GLN A 267 -4.05 17.82 -15.12
N LEU A 268 -2.90 18.42 -15.47
CA LEU A 268 -2.65 19.86 -15.42
C LEU A 268 -2.29 20.36 -16.81
N GLU A 269 -2.96 21.45 -17.20
CA GLU A 269 -2.75 22.15 -18.46
C GLU A 269 -2.31 23.59 -18.23
N VAL A 270 -1.52 24.13 -19.16
CA VAL A 270 -1.14 25.55 -19.28
C VAL A 270 -1.40 25.98 -20.72
N ASP A 271 -2.19 27.04 -20.89
CA ASP A 271 -2.58 27.62 -22.19
C ASP A 271 -3.07 26.56 -23.18
N GLY A 272 -3.91 25.64 -22.68
CA GLY A 272 -4.49 24.54 -23.44
C GLY A 272 -3.55 23.36 -23.72
N LYS A 273 -2.29 23.41 -23.28
CA LYS A 273 -1.31 22.33 -23.44
C LYS A 273 -1.18 21.52 -22.16
N LYS A 274 -1.28 20.19 -22.27
CA LYS A 274 -0.98 19.26 -21.17
C LYS A 274 0.50 19.34 -20.79
N ILE A 275 0.76 19.55 -19.50
CA ILE A 275 2.13 19.58 -18.96
C ILE A 275 2.41 18.48 -17.93
N TYR A 276 1.35 17.88 -17.40
CA TYR A 276 1.40 16.80 -16.42
C TYR A 276 0.13 15.97 -16.49
N THR A 277 0.29 14.66 -16.37
CA THR A 277 -0.80 13.73 -16.07
C THR A 277 -0.25 12.65 -15.16
N SER A 278 -0.96 12.34 -14.07
CA SER A 278 -0.85 11.08 -13.35
C SER A 278 -2.12 10.26 -13.55
N ALA A 279 -1.99 8.96 -13.79
CA ALA A 279 -3.12 8.05 -13.96
C ALA A 279 -2.84 6.68 -13.29
N LEU A 280 -3.76 6.23 -12.44
CA LEU A 280 -3.65 4.98 -11.68
C LEU A 280 -4.31 3.83 -12.45
N GLU A 281 -3.68 3.49 -13.58
CA GLU A 281 -4.07 2.34 -14.38
C GLU A 281 -3.48 1.04 -13.87
N ARG A 282 -2.16 1.05 -13.68
CA ARG A 282 -1.35 -0.07 -13.21
C ARG A 282 -0.10 0.43 -12.50
N PHE A 283 0.46 -0.38 -11.61
CA PHE A 283 1.76 -0.11 -11.01
C PHE A 283 2.45 -1.37 -10.48
N ALA A 284 3.78 -1.34 -10.46
CA ALA A 284 4.60 -2.36 -9.80
C ALA A 284 4.56 -2.15 -8.28
N PHE A 285 4.25 -3.22 -7.53
CA PHE A 285 4.14 -3.13 -6.07
C PHE A 285 5.46 -2.69 -5.40
N GLU A 286 6.60 -3.11 -5.94
CA GLU A 286 7.94 -2.72 -5.47
C GLU A 286 8.18 -1.21 -5.58
N ASP A 287 7.62 -0.56 -6.59
CA ASP A 287 7.77 0.88 -6.80
C ASP A 287 6.76 1.70 -5.99
N SER A 288 5.73 1.07 -5.42
CA SER A 288 4.62 1.76 -4.75
C SER A 288 5.06 2.68 -3.60
N LYS A 289 6.19 2.42 -2.93
CA LYS A 289 6.72 3.31 -1.89
C LYS A 289 7.10 4.70 -2.40
N ALA A 290 7.27 4.84 -3.71
CA ALA A 290 7.47 6.12 -4.38
C ALA A 290 6.27 7.07 -4.31
N ILE A 291 5.11 6.63 -3.78
CA ILE A 291 4.07 7.57 -3.36
C ILE A 291 4.58 8.67 -2.42
N ASN A 292 5.60 8.37 -1.61
CA ASN A 292 6.15 9.35 -0.68
C ASN A 292 6.90 10.46 -1.41
N SER A 293 7.38 10.22 -2.62
CA SER A 293 7.89 11.27 -3.52
C SER A 293 6.79 11.84 -4.42
N HIS A 294 5.67 11.15 -4.61
CA HIS A 294 4.52 11.66 -5.35
C HIS A 294 3.73 12.74 -4.58
N ILE A 295 3.72 12.66 -3.25
CA ILE A 295 3.00 13.61 -2.39
C ILE A 295 3.92 14.66 -1.73
N ASP A 296 3.32 15.70 -1.18
CA ASP A 296 3.95 16.56 -0.17
C ASP A 296 4.13 15.77 1.14
N TYR A 297 5.16 14.95 1.19
CA TYR A 297 5.46 14.05 2.31
C TYR A 297 5.69 14.78 3.64
N PRO A 298 6.39 15.94 3.70
CA PRO A 298 6.46 16.73 4.92
C PRO A 298 5.07 17.12 5.46
N THR A 299 4.16 17.56 4.59
CA THR A 299 2.78 17.90 5.00
C THR A 299 2.00 16.67 5.45
N TYR A 300 2.15 15.54 4.75
CA TYR A 300 1.51 14.28 5.13
C TYR A 300 1.96 13.82 6.52
N LEU A 301 3.26 13.85 6.82
CA LEU A 301 3.75 13.45 8.14
C LEU A 301 3.19 14.31 9.27
N ASN A 302 3.02 15.61 9.04
CA ASN A 302 2.56 16.57 10.05
C ASN A 302 1.04 16.63 10.22
N THR A 303 0.27 16.45 9.13
CA THR A 303 -1.18 16.73 9.13
C THR A 303 -2.04 15.56 8.67
N LYS A 304 -1.42 14.50 8.15
CA LYS A 304 -2.10 13.37 7.47
C LYS A 304 -2.93 13.77 6.26
N ARG A 305 -2.69 14.96 5.70
CA ARG A 305 -3.29 15.41 4.43
C ARG A 305 -2.36 15.08 3.28
N SER A 306 -2.88 14.35 2.30
CA SER A 306 -2.14 13.99 1.08
C SER A 306 -2.36 15.04 0.00
N ILE A 307 -1.40 15.96 -0.15
CA ILE A 307 -1.33 16.85 -1.30
C ILE A 307 -0.53 16.11 -2.37
N GLN A 308 -1.16 15.78 -3.50
CA GLN A 308 -0.51 15.13 -4.63
C GLN A 308 0.24 16.19 -5.44
N LYS A 309 1.52 15.97 -5.70
CA LYS A 309 2.34 16.91 -6.49
C LYS A 309 2.08 16.69 -7.98
N SER A 310 1.94 17.78 -8.70
CA SER A 310 1.89 17.79 -10.17
C SER A 310 3.26 18.06 -10.78
N PHE A 311 4.31 17.65 -10.08
CA PHE A 311 5.70 17.67 -10.53
C PHE A 311 6.44 16.45 -9.96
N VAL A 312 7.41 15.94 -10.72
CA VAL A 312 8.01 14.61 -10.48
C VAL A 312 9.48 14.76 -10.09
N ASP A 313 9.89 14.10 -9.01
CA ASP A 313 11.29 14.02 -8.62
C ASP A 313 12.04 13.04 -9.55
N PRO A 314 13.30 13.32 -9.92
CA PRO A 314 13.98 12.60 -10.99
C PRO A 314 14.28 11.12 -10.69
N GLY A 315 14.33 10.74 -9.41
CA GLY A 315 14.49 9.36 -8.96
C GLY A 315 13.18 8.63 -8.67
N ASN A 316 12.02 9.22 -8.97
CA ASN A 316 10.72 8.57 -8.75
C ASN A 316 10.45 7.50 -9.83
N PRO A 317 10.37 6.20 -9.48
CA PRO A 317 10.23 5.12 -10.46
C PRO A 317 8.78 4.88 -10.93
N LEU A 318 7.78 5.60 -10.41
CA LEU A 318 6.39 5.32 -10.75
C LEU A 318 6.12 5.54 -12.24
N LYS A 319 5.52 4.54 -12.88
CA LYS A 319 5.09 4.58 -14.28
C LYS A 319 3.63 5.05 -14.45
N ILE A 320 3.22 6.00 -13.61
CA ILE A 320 1.87 6.57 -13.63
C ILE A 320 1.81 7.91 -14.37
N TYR A 321 2.97 8.45 -14.75
CA TYR A 321 3.07 9.79 -15.33
C TYR A 321 3.10 9.77 -16.85
N SER A 322 2.42 10.72 -17.48
CA SER A 322 2.48 10.95 -18.92
C SER A 322 2.35 12.44 -19.25
N GLY A 323 2.72 12.83 -20.47
CA GLY A 323 2.63 14.24 -20.92
C GLY A 323 3.44 15.22 -20.07
N LEU A 324 4.55 14.77 -19.48
CA LEU A 324 5.40 15.59 -18.61
C LEU A 324 6.22 16.60 -19.43
N VAL A 325 5.99 17.89 -19.19
CA VAL A 325 6.85 18.98 -19.66
C VAL A 325 7.66 19.50 -18.47
N ASN A 326 8.99 19.51 -18.58
CA ASN A 326 9.91 19.93 -17.50
C ASN A 326 9.58 19.29 -16.14
N SER A 327 9.20 18.02 -16.14
CA SER A 327 8.77 17.28 -14.94
C SER A 327 7.65 17.96 -14.15
N GLY A 328 6.78 18.74 -14.81
CA GLY A 328 5.67 19.49 -14.18
C GLY A 328 6.09 20.81 -13.51
N ARG A 329 7.34 21.25 -13.69
CA ARG A 329 7.86 22.54 -13.22
C ARG A 329 7.59 23.63 -14.27
N ILE A 330 7.11 24.78 -13.83
CA ILE A 330 6.64 25.86 -14.70
C ILE A 330 7.32 27.17 -14.32
N ASN A 331 7.83 27.91 -15.31
CA ASN A 331 8.44 29.22 -15.11
C ASN A 331 7.43 30.33 -15.43
N PHE A 332 7.27 31.30 -14.52
CA PHE A 332 6.40 32.47 -14.70
C PHE A 332 7.22 33.77 -14.67
N ASN A 333 8.06 33.99 -15.70
CA ASN A 333 8.97 35.14 -15.78
C ASN A 333 8.76 36.03 -17.03
N ASP A 334 7.74 35.73 -17.84
CA ASP A 334 7.52 36.39 -19.12
C ASP A 334 6.58 37.61 -19.02
N GLY A 335 6.07 37.93 -17.83
CA GLY A 335 5.13 39.02 -17.62
C GLY A 335 3.72 38.77 -18.18
N ALA A 336 3.45 37.59 -18.75
CA ALA A 336 2.18 37.26 -19.38
C ALA A 336 1.14 36.72 -18.38
N SER A 337 -0.12 36.67 -18.82
CA SER A 337 -1.19 35.98 -18.11
C SER A 337 -1.42 34.61 -18.74
N HIS A 338 -1.33 33.56 -17.94
CA HIS A 338 -1.49 32.17 -18.38
C HIS A 338 -2.78 31.57 -17.83
N GLN A 339 -3.48 30.82 -18.68
CA GLN A 339 -4.66 30.06 -18.28
C GLN A 339 -4.26 28.62 -17.94
N LEU A 340 -4.49 28.23 -16.69
CA LEU A 340 -4.22 26.89 -16.21
C LEU A 340 -5.52 26.17 -15.88
N ARG A 341 -5.48 24.84 -15.96
CA ARG A 341 -6.63 24.00 -15.67
C ARG A 341 -6.21 22.67 -15.10
N TYR A 342 -6.76 22.32 -13.93
CA TYR A 342 -6.80 20.95 -13.46
C TYR A 342 -8.03 20.23 -14.01
N ILE A 343 -7.83 19.01 -14.50
CA ILE A 343 -8.86 18.08 -14.97
C ILE A 343 -8.65 16.79 -14.18
N ILE A 344 -9.64 16.38 -13.40
CA ILE A 344 -9.55 15.23 -12.52
C ILE A 344 -10.69 14.28 -12.86
N THR A 345 -10.37 13.02 -13.13
CA THR A 345 -11.38 12.00 -13.41
C THR A 345 -11.28 10.83 -12.45
N ASP A 346 -12.41 10.21 -12.15
CA ASP A 346 -12.46 8.89 -11.53
C ASP A 346 -12.39 7.76 -12.58
N SER A 347 -12.59 6.52 -12.14
CA SER A 347 -12.56 5.33 -13.00
C SER A 347 -13.85 5.17 -13.85
N LYS A 348 -14.95 5.84 -13.53
CA LYS A 348 -16.17 5.84 -14.36
C LYS A 348 -16.20 6.98 -15.38
N GLY A 349 -15.28 7.93 -15.25
CA GLY A 349 -15.19 9.10 -16.10
C GLY A 349 -15.98 10.30 -15.56
N ASN A 350 -16.47 10.27 -14.31
CA ASN A 350 -16.99 11.51 -13.73
C ASN A 350 -15.83 12.50 -13.56
N LEU A 351 -16.13 13.78 -13.77
CA LEU A 351 -15.12 14.80 -14.06
C LEU A 351 -15.24 15.98 -13.09
N SER A 352 -14.09 16.44 -12.61
CA SER A 352 -13.93 17.70 -11.90
C SER A 352 -12.90 18.59 -12.55
N VAL A 353 -13.26 19.86 -12.72
CA VAL A 353 -12.43 20.86 -13.40
C VAL A 353 -12.20 22.06 -12.50
N LEU A 354 -10.95 22.50 -12.41
CA LEU A 354 -10.54 23.74 -11.74
C LEU A 354 -9.71 24.59 -12.72
N PRO A 355 -10.32 25.51 -13.47
CA PRO A 355 -9.61 26.55 -14.21
C PRO A 355 -9.15 27.66 -13.28
N PHE A 356 -7.99 28.26 -13.59
CA PHE A 356 -7.45 29.40 -12.87
C PHE A 356 -6.44 30.16 -13.71
N THR A 357 -6.25 31.45 -13.39
CA THR A 357 -5.33 32.34 -14.10
C THR A 357 -4.11 32.65 -13.23
N VAL A 358 -2.92 32.54 -13.83
CA VAL A 358 -1.67 32.99 -13.23
C VAL A 358 -1.14 34.19 -14.00
N ASN A 359 -0.91 35.29 -13.30
CA ASN A 359 -0.20 36.46 -13.82
C ASN A 359 1.29 36.32 -13.48
N ALA A 360 2.13 36.20 -14.49
CA ALA A 360 3.57 36.11 -14.35
C ALA A 360 4.18 37.48 -14.01
N GLY A 361 5.15 37.50 -13.11
CA GLY A 361 5.96 38.68 -12.80
C GLY A 361 7.14 38.83 -13.77
N SER A 362 7.82 39.98 -13.66
CA SER A 362 8.97 40.34 -14.50
C SER A 362 10.33 40.32 -13.75
N ALA A 363 10.35 39.96 -12.47
CA ALA A 363 11.55 40.07 -11.66
C ALA A 363 12.54 38.91 -11.91
N PRO A 364 13.84 39.20 -12.17
CA PRO A 364 14.87 38.18 -12.29
C PRO A 364 15.16 37.52 -10.94
N PHE A 365 15.55 36.25 -11.04
CA PHE A 365 15.83 35.31 -9.98
C PHE A 365 16.96 35.78 -9.03
N ALA A 366 16.73 35.71 -7.72
CA ALA A 366 17.79 35.79 -6.72
C ALA A 366 18.35 34.38 -6.47
N ALA A 367 19.66 34.19 -6.67
CA ALA A 367 20.33 32.93 -6.37
C ALA A 367 20.17 32.60 -4.88
N PRO A 368 19.63 31.42 -4.55
CA PRO A 368 19.36 31.09 -3.17
C PRO A 368 20.62 30.72 -2.39
N VAL A 369 20.68 31.15 -1.13
CA VAL A 369 21.65 30.62 -0.16
C VAL A 369 21.25 29.18 0.18
N ILE A 370 22.12 28.21 -0.12
CA ILE A 370 21.98 26.82 0.31
C ILE A 370 22.67 26.70 1.68
N PRO A 371 21.97 26.25 2.74
CA PRO A 371 22.61 25.99 4.03
C PRO A 371 23.75 24.98 3.88
N ALA A 372 24.82 25.15 4.65
CA ALA A 372 25.97 24.24 4.63
C ALA A 372 25.53 22.78 4.92
N GLY A 373 25.96 21.85 4.06
CA GLY A 373 25.73 20.42 4.18
C GLY A 373 26.45 19.67 3.05
N ILE A 374 26.38 18.35 3.05
CA ILE A 374 27.03 17.51 2.03
C ILE A 374 26.00 17.18 0.97
N ILE A 375 26.26 17.52 -0.29
CA ILE A 375 25.37 17.17 -1.39
C ILE A 375 25.56 15.70 -1.77
N TYR A 376 24.50 14.92 -1.64
CA TYR A 376 24.44 13.52 -2.07
C TYR A 376 23.54 13.38 -3.31
N PRO A 377 24.14 13.06 -4.48
CA PRO A 377 23.38 12.82 -5.70
C PRO A 377 22.44 11.62 -5.55
N TYR A 378 21.22 11.74 -6.06
CA TYR A 378 20.22 10.67 -5.92
C TYR A 378 20.57 9.39 -6.72
N ASN A 379 21.34 9.56 -7.78
CA ASN A 379 21.66 8.53 -8.77
C ASN A 379 23.02 7.87 -8.53
N LYS A 380 23.56 7.94 -7.32
CA LYS A 380 24.83 7.32 -6.93
C LYS A 380 24.70 6.64 -5.57
N VAL A 381 25.64 5.73 -5.31
CA VAL A 381 25.91 5.30 -3.93
C VAL A 381 26.53 6.48 -3.19
N ASN A 382 26.03 6.77 -1.99
CA ASN A 382 26.57 7.83 -1.14
C ASN A 382 27.02 7.25 0.19
N GLU A 383 28.09 7.77 0.76
CA GLU A 383 28.63 7.31 2.04
C GLU A 383 28.90 8.46 3.00
N PHE A 384 28.67 8.20 4.28
CA PHE A 384 29.08 9.05 5.40
C PHE A 384 29.83 8.19 6.42
N ASN A 385 31.05 8.59 6.78
CA ASN A 385 31.93 7.81 7.65
C ASN A 385 32.55 8.71 8.74
N THR A 386 32.54 8.23 9.98
CA THR A 386 33.34 8.74 11.11
C THR A 386 33.92 7.55 11.89
N ASP A 387 34.72 7.80 12.92
CA ASP A 387 35.28 6.74 13.79
C ASP A 387 34.19 5.90 14.50
N ASP A 388 32.99 6.45 14.68
CA ASP A 388 31.90 5.84 15.43
C ASP A 388 30.79 5.27 14.54
N ILE A 389 30.70 5.69 13.28
CA ILE A 389 29.58 5.32 12.41
C ILE A 389 29.98 5.25 10.93
N LYS A 390 29.48 4.22 10.25
CA LYS A 390 29.45 4.14 8.79
C LYS A 390 28.00 4.09 8.31
N VAL A 391 27.68 4.93 7.33
CA VAL A 391 26.36 4.98 6.68
C VAL A 391 26.58 4.86 5.18
N VAL A 392 25.86 3.93 4.55
CA VAL A 392 25.86 3.74 3.10
C VAL A 392 24.44 3.88 2.60
N PHE A 393 24.24 4.78 1.64
CA PHE A 393 23.00 4.91 0.88
C PHE A 393 23.20 4.20 -0.45
N PRO A 394 22.64 2.99 -0.64
CA PRO A 394 22.71 2.30 -1.93
C PRO A 394 22.10 3.13 -3.07
N LEU A 395 22.38 2.72 -4.31
CA LEU A 395 21.74 3.30 -5.49
C LEU A 395 20.21 3.15 -5.36
N ARG A 396 19.46 4.16 -5.82
CA ARG A 396 17.99 4.27 -5.71
C ARG A 396 17.44 4.54 -4.30
N THR A 397 18.26 4.79 -3.27
CA THR A 397 17.74 5.16 -1.93
C THR A 397 16.99 6.50 -1.95
N LEU A 398 17.49 7.48 -2.71
CA LEU A 398 16.97 8.86 -2.76
C LEU A 398 16.14 9.11 -4.04
N TYR A 399 15.11 9.95 -3.95
CA TYR A 399 14.31 10.39 -5.09
C TYR A 399 14.85 11.65 -5.78
N SER A 400 15.72 12.40 -5.11
CA SER A 400 16.30 13.67 -5.55
C SER A 400 17.56 13.97 -4.75
N ASP A 401 18.40 14.88 -5.24
CA ASP A 401 19.64 15.24 -4.55
C ASP A 401 19.35 15.72 -3.12
N LEU A 402 20.16 15.25 -2.19
CA LEU A 402 20.00 15.46 -0.76
C LEU A 402 21.07 16.42 -0.24
N ASN A 403 20.65 17.48 0.45
CA ASN A 403 21.56 18.26 1.29
C ASN A 403 21.67 17.57 2.66
N PHE A 404 22.60 16.64 2.77
CA PHE A 404 22.75 15.75 3.91
C PHE A 404 23.29 16.46 5.15
N THR A 405 22.76 16.07 6.31
CA THR A 405 23.15 16.58 7.62
C THR A 405 23.31 15.44 8.62
N TYR A 406 24.26 15.58 9.53
CA TYR A 406 24.55 14.61 10.58
C TYR A 406 24.77 15.32 11.92
N LYS A 407 24.25 14.73 13.01
CA LYS A 407 24.54 15.17 14.38
C LYS A 407 24.79 13.98 15.28
N LYS A 408 25.83 14.06 16.12
CA LYS A 408 26.06 13.14 17.24
C LYS A 408 25.47 13.77 18.50
N LEU A 409 24.62 13.03 19.18
CA LEU A 409 23.97 13.45 20.44
C LEU A 409 24.42 12.52 21.58
N PRO A 410 24.31 12.95 22.85
CA PRO A 410 24.74 12.15 23.99
C PRO A 410 24.11 10.75 24.02
N LYS A 411 24.86 9.79 24.58
CA LYS A 411 24.40 8.43 24.86
C LYS A 411 23.19 8.46 25.82
N PRO A 412 22.07 7.79 25.50
CA PRO A 412 20.94 7.68 26.42
C PRO A 412 21.33 6.91 27.69
N THR A 413 20.62 7.12 28.79
CA THR A 413 20.82 6.34 30.02
C THR A 413 20.22 4.92 29.90
N GLY A 414 20.64 4.01 30.77
CA GLY A 414 20.11 2.65 30.82
C GLY A 414 20.73 1.75 29.75
N ASN A 415 19.90 1.10 28.95
CA ASN A 415 20.31 0.00 28.07
C ASN A 415 20.87 0.46 26.69
N ALA A 416 21.58 1.59 26.66
CA ALA A 416 22.20 2.09 25.44
C ALA A 416 23.70 1.78 25.41
N TRP A 417 24.24 1.48 24.23
CA TRP A 417 25.62 1.07 24.01
C TRP A 417 26.31 1.88 22.90
N SER A 418 25.81 3.08 22.61
CA SER A 418 26.45 4.06 21.73
C SER A 418 25.90 5.46 22.01
N ALA A 419 26.55 6.48 21.46
CA ALA A 419 25.92 7.79 21.26
C ALA A 419 24.68 7.67 20.34
N VAL A 420 23.83 8.69 20.34
CA VAL A 420 22.75 8.78 19.35
C VAL A 420 23.29 9.44 18.09
N HIS A 421 23.08 8.79 16.95
CA HIS A 421 23.46 9.27 15.63
C HIS A 421 22.22 9.72 14.87
N GLN A 422 22.06 11.03 14.69
CA GLN A 422 21.01 11.62 13.88
C GLN A 422 21.48 11.68 12.42
N ILE A 423 20.85 10.86 11.58
CA ILE A 423 21.09 10.76 10.14
C ILE A 423 19.97 11.50 9.44
N HIS A 424 20.27 12.72 9.00
CA HIS A 424 19.33 13.64 8.38
C HIS A 424 18.02 13.82 9.19
N ASN A 425 16.89 14.05 8.53
CA ASN A 425 15.60 14.31 9.15
C ASN A 425 14.49 13.42 8.56
N LYS A 426 13.40 13.24 9.33
CA LYS A 426 12.27 12.36 8.98
C LYS A 426 11.42 12.82 7.79
N TYR A 427 11.56 14.07 7.34
CA TYR A 427 10.75 14.66 6.27
C TYR A 427 11.25 14.36 4.87
N THR A 428 12.42 13.75 4.75
CA THR A 428 12.93 13.21 3.47
C THR A 428 12.57 11.73 3.37
N PRO A 429 11.71 11.33 2.43
CA PRO A 429 11.37 9.93 2.25
C PRO A 429 12.49 9.17 1.53
N LEU A 430 12.62 7.89 1.85
CA LEU A 430 13.53 6.97 1.19
C LEU A 430 12.77 5.95 0.37
N HIS A 431 13.28 5.58 -0.79
CA HIS A 431 12.70 4.50 -1.59
C HIS A 431 13.03 3.15 -0.95
N ILE A 432 14.31 2.80 -0.87
CA ILE A 432 14.81 1.65 -0.11
C ILE A 432 15.47 2.10 1.19
N GLY A 433 15.82 1.16 2.06
CA GLY A 433 16.57 1.47 3.27
C GLY A 433 18.00 1.94 2.97
N PHE A 434 18.73 2.22 4.04
CA PHE A 434 20.17 2.51 3.99
C PHE A 434 20.88 1.65 5.02
N ASP A 435 22.14 1.35 4.80
CA ASP A 435 22.93 0.55 5.73
C ASP A 435 23.60 1.46 6.76
N ILE A 436 23.52 1.05 8.02
CA ILE A 436 24.15 1.73 9.14
C ILE A 436 24.99 0.73 9.93
N SER A 437 26.21 1.11 10.28
CA SER A 437 27.08 0.39 11.20
C SER A 437 27.48 1.35 12.31
N ILE A 438 26.97 1.15 13.53
CA ILE A 438 27.31 1.98 14.69
C ILE A 438 28.35 1.22 15.52
N LYS A 439 29.43 1.88 15.93
CA LYS A 439 30.44 1.31 16.82
C LYS A 439 29.87 1.18 18.23
N ALA A 440 30.04 0.00 18.83
CA ALA A 440 29.59 -0.26 20.19
C ALA A 440 30.58 0.32 21.22
N ASP A 441 30.04 0.97 22.24
CA ASP A 441 30.78 1.52 23.38
C ASP A 441 30.97 0.44 24.45
N ASN A 442 32.12 -0.24 24.43
CA ASN A 442 32.54 -1.23 25.43
C ASN A 442 31.49 -2.32 25.72
N LEU A 443 30.78 -2.78 24.69
CA LEU A 443 29.73 -3.79 24.82
C LEU A 443 30.33 -5.16 25.27
N PRO A 444 29.91 -5.69 26.43
CA PRO A 444 30.36 -6.98 26.94
C PRO A 444 30.08 -8.13 25.96
N GLU A 445 30.97 -9.11 25.91
CA GLU A 445 30.90 -10.21 24.95
C GLU A 445 29.59 -11.01 25.03
N ASN A 446 29.10 -11.26 26.25
CA ASN A 446 27.84 -11.96 26.51
C ASN A 446 26.59 -11.20 26.05
N LEU A 447 26.70 -9.91 25.73
CA LEU A 447 25.59 -9.08 25.22
C LEU A 447 25.67 -8.82 23.72
N ARG A 448 26.75 -9.21 23.03
CA ARG A 448 26.94 -8.93 21.60
C ARG A 448 25.85 -9.56 20.72
N SER A 449 25.49 -10.81 20.98
CA SER A 449 24.38 -11.49 20.28
C SER A 449 23.01 -10.87 20.56
N LYS A 450 22.90 -10.11 21.66
CA LYS A 450 21.68 -9.41 22.09
C LYS A 450 21.58 -8.00 21.54
N ALA A 451 22.62 -7.49 20.89
CA ALA A 451 22.66 -6.11 20.40
C ALA A 451 21.81 -5.92 19.14
N LEU A 452 21.20 -4.74 19.05
CA LEU A 452 20.40 -4.27 17.92
C LEU A 452 20.46 -2.74 17.85
N ILE A 453 20.05 -2.18 16.72
CA ILE A 453 19.84 -0.74 16.58
C ILE A 453 18.38 -0.43 16.88
N VAL A 454 18.16 0.65 17.62
CA VAL A 454 16.83 1.22 17.89
C VAL A 454 16.77 2.66 17.40
N ASN A 455 15.57 3.12 17.07
CA ASN A 455 15.34 4.54 16.79
C ASN A 455 15.12 5.34 18.09
N SER A 456 14.94 6.66 17.98
CA SER A 456 14.68 7.54 19.15
C SER A 456 13.43 7.21 19.96
N ASN A 457 12.49 6.44 19.40
CA ASN A 457 11.29 5.99 20.10
C ASN A 457 11.50 4.63 20.79
N GLY A 458 12.73 4.10 20.81
CA GLY A 458 13.05 2.78 21.34
C GLY A 458 12.58 1.63 20.46
N THR A 459 12.11 1.88 19.22
CA THR A 459 11.65 0.82 18.33
C THR A 459 12.83 0.16 17.62
N SER A 460 12.91 -1.16 17.71
CA SER A 460 13.88 -1.98 16.99
C SER A 460 13.92 -1.65 15.49
N GLN A 461 15.13 -1.43 14.98
CA GLN A 461 15.47 -1.40 13.56
C GLN A 461 16.18 -2.69 13.14
N GLY A 462 16.15 -3.72 14.01
CA GLY A 462 16.89 -4.96 13.86
C GLY A 462 18.40 -4.77 14.00
N GLY A 463 19.14 -5.70 13.39
CA GLY A 463 20.58 -5.63 13.25
C GLY A 463 21.32 -6.75 13.97
N PHE A 464 22.64 -6.80 13.80
CA PHE A 464 23.51 -7.82 14.37
C PHE A 464 24.88 -7.22 14.71
N PHE A 465 25.57 -7.80 15.69
CA PHE A 465 26.92 -7.39 16.06
C PHE A 465 27.96 -8.10 15.19
N GLU A 466 28.92 -7.33 14.65
CA GLU A 466 30.04 -7.84 13.88
C GLU A 466 31.24 -6.89 14.03
N ASN A 467 32.41 -7.41 14.40
CA ASN A 467 33.68 -6.68 14.44
C ASN A 467 33.66 -5.34 15.21
N GLY A 468 32.94 -5.28 16.35
CA GLY A 468 32.83 -4.05 17.16
C GLY A 468 31.70 -3.10 16.76
N TYR A 469 30.97 -3.42 15.69
CA TYR A 469 29.85 -2.63 15.20
C TYR A 469 28.54 -3.40 15.33
N VAL A 470 27.43 -2.68 15.46
CA VAL A 470 26.09 -3.22 15.22
C VAL A 470 25.61 -2.68 13.89
N LYS A 471 25.20 -3.59 13.00
CA LYS A 471 24.79 -3.29 11.63
C LYS A 471 23.29 -3.46 11.46
N ALA A 472 22.61 -2.54 10.80
CA ALA A 472 21.18 -2.65 10.47
C ALA A 472 20.86 -1.93 9.15
N THR A 473 19.62 -2.07 8.67
CA THR A 473 19.13 -1.39 7.46
C THR A 473 17.81 -0.64 7.73
N PRO A 474 17.84 0.53 8.42
CA PRO A 474 16.66 1.34 8.65
C PRO A 474 15.98 1.77 7.35
N LYS A 475 14.65 1.85 7.38
CA LYS A 475 13.82 2.20 6.20
C LYS A 475 13.50 3.70 6.07
N ASN A 476 13.88 4.49 7.07
CA ASN A 476 13.61 5.93 7.16
C ASN A 476 14.80 6.62 7.84
N PHE A 477 15.02 7.89 7.52
CA PHE A 477 15.93 8.75 8.27
C PHE A 477 15.45 8.99 9.71
N GLY A 478 16.37 9.41 10.58
CA GLY A 478 16.08 9.64 11.99
C GLY A 478 17.31 9.52 12.88
N SER A 479 17.06 9.31 14.16
CA SER A 479 18.10 9.14 15.18
C SER A 479 18.18 7.69 15.63
N PHE A 480 19.40 7.16 15.70
CA PHE A 480 19.68 5.74 15.94
C PHE A 480 20.75 5.56 17.02
N TYR A 481 20.62 4.51 17.81
CA TYR A 481 21.64 4.08 18.77
C TYR A 481 21.56 2.57 19.02
N ILE A 482 22.61 2.01 19.64
CA ILE A 482 22.66 0.60 19.99
C ILE A 482 21.94 0.36 21.31
N ALA A 483 21.08 -0.65 21.36
CA ALA A 483 20.52 -1.23 22.57
C ALA A 483 20.73 -2.75 22.58
N THR A 484 20.34 -3.43 23.66
CA THR A 484 20.29 -4.89 23.72
C THR A 484 18.90 -5.40 24.05
N ASP A 485 18.55 -6.61 23.61
CA ASP A 485 17.35 -7.30 24.07
C ASP A 485 17.74 -8.60 24.77
N THR A 486 17.51 -8.67 26.07
CA THR A 486 17.91 -9.81 26.91
C THR A 486 16.71 -10.54 27.51
N LEU A 487 15.50 -10.04 27.28
CA LEU A 487 14.29 -10.55 27.91
C LEU A 487 13.61 -11.53 26.98
N ALA A 488 13.30 -12.73 27.48
CA ALA A 488 12.53 -13.70 26.71
C ALA A 488 11.07 -13.24 26.54
N PRO A 489 10.44 -13.57 25.39
CA PRO A 489 9.03 -13.31 25.15
C PRO A 489 8.13 -13.75 26.30
N ARG A 490 6.99 -13.09 26.44
CA ARG A 490 5.95 -13.44 27.40
C ARG A 490 4.93 -14.39 26.76
N ILE A 491 4.58 -15.46 27.47
CA ILE A 491 3.52 -16.41 27.11
C ILE A 491 2.42 -16.33 28.17
N VAL A 492 1.18 -16.14 27.75
CA VAL A 492 0.00 -16.10 28.64
C VAL A 492 -1.01 -17.15 28.19
N PRO A 493 -1.21 -18.26 28.92
CA PRO A 493 -2.31 -19.17 28.64
C PRO A 493 -3.65 -18.46 28.86
N VAL A 494 -4.59 -18.63 27.95
CA VAL A 494 -5.92 -17.98 28.02
C VAL A 494 -6.97 -18.94 28.54
N ASN A 495 -7.03 -20.15 27.97
CA ASN A 495 -8.05 -21.14 28.30
C ASN A 495 -7.46 -22.51 28.65
N ILE A 496 -6.18 -22.60 29.02
CA ILE A 496 -5.52 -23.84 29.44
C ILE A 496 -4.79 -23.65 30.78
N ALA A 497 -4.79 -24.71 31.58
CA ALA A 497 -4.13 -24.78 32.89
C ALA A 497 -3.86 -26.27 33.22
N GLU A 498 -3.04 -26.52 34.23
CA GLU A 498 -2.66 -27.88 34.62
C GLU A 498 -3.88 -28.73 34.97
N GLY A 499 -3.97 -29.92 34.38
CA GLY A 499 -5.06 -30.87 34.57
C GLY A 499 -6.39 -30.46 33.96
N LYS A 500 -6.45 -29.37 33.17
CA LYS A 500 -7.71 -28.89 32.61
C LYS A 500 -8.32 -29.90 31.64
N ASN A 501 -9.63 -30.14 31.76
CA ASN A 501 -10.40 -30.87 30.77
C ASN A 501 -10.79 -29.94 29.59
N MET A 502 -10.39 -30.33 28.38
CA MET A 502 -10.56 -29.62 27.12
C MET A 502 -11.57 -30.30 26.17
N ALA A 503 -12.25 -31.38 26.59
CA ALA A 503 -13.17 -32.18 25.76
C ALA A 503 -14.24 -31.35 25.02
N GLY A 504 -14.74 -30.28 25.65
CA GLY A 504 -15.76 -29.38 25.08
C GLY A 504 -15.22 -28.17 24.32
N LEU A 505 -13.90 -28.04 24.17
CA LEU A 505 -13.26 -26.89 23.55
C LEU A 505 -12.60 -27.29 22.23
N SER A 506 -12.81 -26.53 21.17
CA SER A 506 -12.20 -26.80 19.86
C SER A 506 -10.78 -26.25 19.73
N LYS A 507 -10.35 -25.37 20.64
CA LYS A 507 -9.07 -24.65 20.54
C LYS A 507 -8.39 -24.43 21.89
N ILE A 508 -7.06 -24.37 21.84
CA ILE A 508 -6.20 -23.86 22.91
C ILE A 508 -5.73 -22.46 22.52
N PHE A 509 -5.82 -21.48 23.43
CA PHE A 509 -5.44 -20.10 23.19
C PHE A 509 -4.34 -19.62 24.13
N PHE A 510 -3.44 -18.80 23.57
CA PHE A 510 -2.39 -18.08 24.26
C PHE A 510 -2.35 -16.63 23.77
N ARG A 511 -1.79 -15.74 24.60
CA ARG A 511 -1.24 -14.46 24.13
C ARG A 511 0.27 -14.47 24.21
N ILE A 512 0.93 -14.03 23.15
CA ILE A 512 2.40 -13.93 23.09
C ILE A 512 2.83 -12.51 22.75
N SER A 513 3.88 -12.02 23.41
CA SER A 513 4.40 -10.67 23.18
C SER A 513 5.89 -10.59 23.46
N ASP A 514 6.56 -9.67 22.79
CA ASP A 514 7.97 -9.33 23.01
C ASP A 514 8.11 -7.85 23.39
N ASN A 515 9.14 -7.50 24.16
CA ASN A 515 9.35 -6.13 24.64
C ASN A 515 10.17 -5.24 23.69
N LEU A 516 10.92 -5.78 22.73
CA LEU A 516 11.81 -4.97 21.91
C LEU A 516 12.08 -5.54 20.51
N SER A 517 12.76 -6.69 20.41
CA SER A 517 13.26 -7.20 19.14
C SER A 517 12.18 -7.85 18.25
N GLY A 518 11.04 -8.20 18.83
CA GLY A 518 9.90 -8.83 18.17
C GLY A 518 9.94 -10.35 18.24
N ILE A 519 8.81 -11.01 17.99
CA ILE A 519 8.71 -12.47 17.97
C ILE A 519 9.34 -13.01 16.68
N LYS A 520 10.29 -13.92 16.81
CA LYS A 520 10.93 -14.63 15.68
C LYS A 520 10.20 -15.93 15.35
N SER A 521 9.85 -16.71 16.37
CA SER A 521 9.21 -18.02 16.16
C SER A 521 8.36 -18.45 17.35
N PHE A 522 7.41 -19.34 17.06
CA PHE A 522 6.58 -20.03 18.04
C PHE A 522 6.40 -21.49 17.58
N ASN A 523 6.49 -22.45 18.50
CA ASN A 523 6.34 -23.87 18.20
C ASN A 523 5.55 -24.56 19.30
N GLY A 524 4.49 -25.27 18.91
CA GLY A 524 3.67 -26.08 19.81
C GLY A 524 3.96 -27.57 19.61
N TYR A 525 3.93 -28.33 20.70
CA TYR A 525 4.08 -29.78 20.69
C TYR A 525 3.04 -30.41 21.59
N ILE A 526 2.32 -31.41 21.10
CA ILE A 526 1.41 -32.25 21.90
C ILE A 526 2.01 -33.65 21.94
N ASP A 527 2.33 -34.14 23.13
CA ASP A 527 2.98 -35.44 23.38
C ASP A 527 4.30 -35.59 22.58
N GLY A 528 5.07 -34.51 22.52
CA GLY A 528 6.35 -34.45 21.79
C GLY A 528 6.22 -34.35 20.26
N LYS A 529 5.01 -34.38 19.71
CA LYS A 529 4.76 -34.21 18.27
C LYS A 529 4.41 -32.77 17.96
N TRP A 530 4.98 -32.21 16.89
CA TRP A 530 4.69 -30.84 16.46
C TRP A 530 3.20 -30.67 16.18
N ALA A 531 2.63 -29.60 16.71
CA ALA A 531 1.24 -29.22 16.55
C ALA A 531 1.19 -27.82 15.93
N LEU A 532 0.36 -27.66 14.89
CA LEU A 532 0.19 -26.38 14.22
C LEU A 532 -0.35 -25.34 15.20
N MET A 533 0.43 -24.28 15.38
CA MET A 533 0.00 -23.07 16.07
C MET A 533 -0.27 -21.99 15.02
N GLU A 534 -1.43 -21.36 15.04
CA GLU A 534 -1.75 -20.20 14.21
C GLU A 534 -1.61 -18.92 15.04
N PHE A 535 -1.18 -17.82 14.40
CA PHE A 535 -0.97 -16.55 15.09
C PHE A 535 -1.65 -15.38 14.38
N ASP A 536 -2.20 -14.47 15.18
CA ASP A 536 -2.71 -13.17 14.74
C ASP A 536 -1.96 -12.06 15.47
N THR A 537 -1.10 -11.37 14.71
CA THR A 537 -0.26 -10.28 15.21
C THR A 537 -1.06 -9.11 15.74
N LYS A 538 -2.27 -8.86 15.21
CA LYS A 538 -3.11 -7.71 15.60
C LYS A 538 -3.63 -7.86 17.02
N THR A 539 -3.98 -9.07 17.41
CA THR A 539 -4.53 -9.38 18.74
C THR A 539 -3.52 -10.03 19.67
N ALA A 540 -2.29 -10.27 19.17
CA ALA A 540 -1.24 -11.04 19.84
C ALA A 540 -1.72 -12.44 20.25
N THR A 541 -2.71 -13.00 19.54
CA THR A 541 -3.36 -14.27 19.89
C THR A 541 -2.73 -15.40 19.11
N LEU A 542 -2.28 -16.42 19.83
CA LEU A 542 -1.75 -17.67 19.29
C LEU A 542 -2.71 -18.81 19.66
N TRP A 543 -3.03 -19.70 18.73
CA TRP A 543 -3.93 -20.82 19.03
C TRP A 543 -3.57 -22.11 18.31
N HIS A 544 -3.97 -23.22 18.92
CA HIS A 544 -4.03 -24.53 18.28
C HIS A 544 -5.48 -24.93 18.10
N SER A 545 -5.85 -25.42 16.93
CA SER A 545 -7.17 -26.02 16.67
C SER A 545 -7.05 -27.53 16.76
N PHE A 546 -7.78 -28.16 17.68
CA PHE A 546 -7.75 -29.61 17.82
C PHE A 546 -8.30 -30.29 16.58
N ASP A 547 -7.70 -31.43 16.24
CA ASP A 547 -8.11 -32.26 15.12
C ASP A 547 -7.98 -33.75 15.49
N GLU A 548 -8.05 -34.63 14.49
CA GLU A 548 -7.91 -36.08 14.63
C GLU A 548 -6.54 -36.53 15.18
N ARG A 549 -5.52 -35.67 15.21
CA ARG A 549 -4.16 -35.99 15.71
C ARG A 549 -4.07 -35.94 17.23
N THR A 550 -5.05 -35.33 17.90
CA THR A 550 -5.13 -35.31 19.37
C THR A 550 -6.28 -36.22 19.81
N ALA A 551 -6.00 -37.44 20.28
CA ALA A 551 -7.04 -38.36 20.71
C ALA A 551 -7.75 -37.89 22.01
N SER A 552 -8.69 -38.68 22.52
CA SER A 552 -9.14 -38.52 23.91
C SER A 552 -8.08 -39.09 24.86
N GLY A 553 -7.94 -38.48 26.04
CA GLY A 553 -7.04 -38.93 27.07
C GLY A 553 -6.19 -37.80 27.65
N LYS A 554 -5.12 -38.19 28.34
CA LYS A 554 -4.15 -37.29 28.96
C LYS A 554 -3.09 -36.89 27.94
N HIS A 555 -2.84 -35.59 27.81
CA HIS A 555 -1.87 -35.02 26.88
C HIS A 555 -0.95 -34.03 27.58
N THR A 556 0.27 -33.89 27.07
CA THR A 556 1.21 -32.83 27.48
C THR A 556 1.41 -31.86 26.33
N LEU A 557 1.07 -30.59 26.54
CA LEU A 557 1.38 -29.49 25.63
C LEU A 557 2.69 -28.82 26.05
N GLU A 558 3.54 -28.56 25.08
CA GLU A 558 4.72 -27.70 25.20
C GLU A 558 4.64 -26.59 24.15
N LEU A 559 4.81 -25.34 24.58
CA LEU A 559 4.88 -24.16 23.72
C LEU A 559 6.21 -23.44 23.94
N VAL A 560 6.97 -23.26 22.86
CA VAL A 560 8.26 -22.57 22.85
C VAL A 560 8.15 -21.32 21.98
N VAL A 561 8.52 -20.16 22.52
CA VAL A 561 8.48 -18.87 21.81
C VAL A 561 9.83 -18.19 21.93
N ALA A 562 10.39 -17.74 20.80
CA ALA A 562 11.68 -17.06 20.73
C ALA A 562 11.56 -15.69 20.04
N ASP A 563 12.33 -14.72 20.50
CA ASP A 563 12.46 -13.40 19.90
C ASP A 563 13.55 -13.34 18.81
N MET A 564 13.72 -12.17 18.18
CA MET A 564 14.73 -11.93 17.14
C MET A 564 16.17 -11.87 17.68
N LYS A 565 16.37 -12.01 19.00
CA LYS A 565 17.66 -12.09 19.68
C LYS A 565 17.89 -13.44 20.37
N GLU A 566 17.09 -14.45 20.00
CA GLU A 566 17.13 -15.82 20.51
C GLU A 566 16.87 -15.95 22.03
N ASN A 567 16.25 -14.95 22.68
CA ASN A 567 15.72 -15.14 24.02
C ASN A 567 14.47 -16.02 23.90
N THR A 568 14.42 -17.12 24.67
CA THR A 568 13.38 -18.14 24.54
C THR A 568 12.60 -18.31 25.82
N ARG A 569 11.27 -18.44 25.72
CA ARG A 569 10.40 -18.87 26.81
C ARG A 569 9.70 -20.18 26.45
N LYS A 570 9.63 -21.07 27.41
CA LYS A 570 8.92 -22.36 27.33
C LYS A 570 7.76 -22.39 28.32
N TYR A 571 6.63 -22.92 27.89
CA TYR A 571 5.45 -23.18 28.70
C TYR A 571 5.04 -24.64 28.50
N THR A 572 4.89 -25.39 29.59
CA THR A 572 4.49 -26.81 29.55
C THR A 572 3.30 -27.01 30.46
N VAL A 573 2.30 -27.78 30.01
CA VAL A 573 1.08 -28.05 30.77
C VAL A 573 0.49 -29.41 30.40
N THR A 574 -0.04 -30.13 31.38
CA THR A 574 -0.83 -31.34 31.15
C THR A 574 -2.31 -30.98 31.04
N PHE A 575 -3.03 -31.58 30.09
CA PHE A 575 -4.48 -31.42 29.95
C PHE A 575 -5.15 -32.75 29.59
N PHE A 576 -6.47 -32.82 29.69
CA PHE A 576 -7.27 -33.97 29.28
C PHE A 576 -8.18 -33.59 28.11
N ARG A 577 -8.43 -34.50 27.18
CA ARG A 577 -9.40 -34.33 26.08
C ARG A 577 -10.44 -35.45 26.05
#